data_AF-A0A157ZSY4-F1
#
_entry.id   AF-A0A157ZSY4-F1
#
_cell.length_a   1.000
_cell.length_b   1.000
_cell.length_c   1.000
_cell.angle_alpha   90.00
_cell.angle_beta   90.00
_cell.angle_gamma   90.00
#
_symmetry.space_group_name_H-M   'P 1'
#
loop_
_entity.id
_entity.type
_entity.pdbx_description
1 polymer ?
#
loop_
_entity_poly.entity_id
_entity_poly.type
_entity_poly.pdbx_seq_one_letter_code
_entity_poly.pdbx_strand_id
1 'polypeptide(L)'
;MPTDVDNITDEQIASIADRLTEEGRKVSPVTVWTEAGRGSIVAIAAGLQRWREARSPDAPQQQAQTGLPDDLAETLVNVARRLWTVSRDESERMSGQRLSAVNQRLSTAITERDEALAEFQKTGDEAAKSRQQMAETMSALRASEESAARLREEFDAATARAQAAETRVAEAAQRASAEHAQLEAVNASLEEERRAKEALNAALSARDEDIARIAQERDEARQQHGTLHASLADKDEELARIAGERDEARQKHEQLTASLADKDQELARIAGERDEAHQRHEQLNASLADKDEELARVAGERDQARQQHEALSLASQENSEEAERWSKLASAAHARSQAAEAQAGEHLARVAALEAELNEARAALAAERESAAARDAELATQRDHAGRVGGELEEARKQISALMEQKAEQGAELARASNDINALRERAETAEKNATDLAKRLVEKEQGDESELASLQRQVAAQAKAHSKAYDDLRANAEQWVTYAKDLRQRLDVANEKILFIDARSTGEVALMRRLAVELERLKPDHELVLREAQQKLIGDKMAQQLAQKGYRYDPATAVMSKIET
;
A
#
# COMPACT_ATOMS: atom_id res chain seq x y z
N MET A 1 -34.19 -89.69 -3.40
CA MET A 1 -34.75 -89.85 -4.75
C MET A 1 -34.02 -90.98 -5.44
N PRO A 2 -34.64 -92.16 -5.63
CA PRO A 2 -34.07 -93.20 -6.48
C PRO A 2 -34.31 -92.80 -7.93
N THR A 3 -33.25 -92.50 -8.67
CA THR A 3 -33.32 -92.47 -10.14
C THR A 3 -33.42 -93.91 -10.61
N ASP A 4 -34.48 -94.23 -11.37
CA ASP A 4 -34.53 -95.46 -12.15
C ASP A 4 -33.25 -95.58 -12.97
N VAL A 5 -32.46 -96.60 -12.69
CA VAL A 5 -31.28 -96.91 -13.49
C VAL A 5 -31.78 -97.64 -14.72
N ASP A 6 -31.58 -97.04 -15.90
CA ASP A 6 -31.90 -97.60 -17.22
C ASP A 6 -31.21 -98.96 -17.45
N ASN A 7 -31.79 -100.01 -16.89
CA ASN A 7 -31.29 -101.37 -16.95
C ASN A 7 -31.75 -102.02 -18.26
N ILE A 8 -30.85 -102.02 -19.24
CA ILE A 8 -30.97 -102.83 -20.45
C ILE A 8 -31.08 -104.32 -20.07
N THR A 9 -32.07 -105.03 -20.62
CA THR A 9 -32.28 -106.46 -20.33
C THR A 9 -31.40 -107.34 -21.22
N ASP A 10 -31.13 -108.57 -20.77
CA ASP A 10 -30.37 -109.56 -21.56
C ASP A 10 -31.03 -109.86 -22.91
N GLU A 11 -32.36 -109.80 -22.99
CA GLU A 11 -33.12 -110.00 -24.24
C GLU A 11 -32.92 -108.83 -25.21
N GLN A 12 -32.82 -107.59 -24.70
CA GLN A 12 -32.48 -106.41 -25.50
C GLN A 12 -31.03 -106.49 -26.00
N ILE A 13 -30.09 -106.91 -25.15
CA ILE A 13 -28.70 -107.16 -25.54
C ILE A 13 -28.62 -108.23 -26.63
N ALA A 14 -29.34 -109.34 -26.46
CA ALA A 14 -29.44 -110.42 -27.44
C ALA A 14 -30.04 -109.95 -28.77
N SER A 15 -31.15 -109.22 -28.76
CA SER A 15 -31.80 -108.70 -29.98
C SER A 15 -30.91 -107.73 -30.76
N ILE A 16 -30.14 -106.88 -30.08
CA ILE A 16 -29.18 -105.97 -30.73
C ILE A 16 -27.98 -106.77 -31.28
N ALA A 17 -27.49 -107.75 -30.54
CA ALA A 17 -26.41 -108.63 -30.99
C ALA A 17 -26.80 -109.46 -32.22
N ASP A 18 -28.03 -110.00 -32.24
CA ASP A 18 -28.61 -110.73 -33.37
C ASP A 18 -28.67 -109.87 -34.64
N ARG A 19 -29.21 -108.65 -34.51
CA ARG A 19 -29.29 -107.69 -35.61
C ARG A 19 -27.92 -107.28 -36.13
N LEU A 20 -26.96 -106.99 -35.24
CA LEU A 20 -25.58 -106.70 -35.62
C LEU A 20 -24.92 -107.89 -36.35
N THR A 21 -25.22 -109.13 -35.97
CA THR A 21 -24.76 -110.33 -36.67
C THR A 21 -25.40 -110.46 -38.06
N GLU A 22 -26.70 -110.20 -38.22
CA GLU A 22 -27.39 -110.18 -39.52
C GLU A 22 -26.87 -109.06 -40.44
N GLU A 23 -26.56 -107.89 -39.90
CA GLU A 23 -25.94 -106.76 -40.59
C GLU A 23 -24.44 -106.99 -40.93
N GLY A 24 -23.85 -108.13 -40.54
CA GLY A 24 -22.42 -108.42 -40.74
C GLY A 24 -21.47 -107.52 -39.94
N ARG A 25 -21.99 -106.81 -38.92
CA ARG A 25 -21.22 -105.87 -38.07
C ARG A 25 -20.63 -106.59 -36.87
N LYS A 26 -19.51 -106.08 -36.36
CA LYS A 26 -18.82 -106.69 -35.22
C LYS A 26 -19.60 -106.48 -33.92
N VAL A 27 -20.12 -107.58 -33.36
CA VAL A 27 -20.70 -107.60 -32.01
C VAL A 27 -19.60 -107.41 -30.96
N SER A 28 -19.77 -106.40 -30.10
CA SER A 28 -18.83 -105.98 -29.06
C SER A 28 -19.61 -105.24 -27.96
N PRO A 29 -19.20 -105.25 -26.68
CA PRO A 29 -19.87 -104.48 -25.64
C PRO A 29 -20.00 -102.99 -25.98
N VAL A 30 -19.04 -102.42 -26.69
CA VAL A 30 -19.07 -101.03 -27.14
C VAL A 30 -20.06 -100.81 -28.29
N THR A 31 -20.14 -101.73 -29.27
CA THR A 31 -21.06 -101.58 -30.41
C THR A 31 -22.52 -101.80 -30.00
N VAL A 32 -22.78 -102.73 -29.08
CA VAL A 32 -24.11 -102.90 -28.48
C VAL A 32 -24.48 -101.71 -27.59
N TRP A 33 -23.54 -101.14 -26.83
CA TRP A 33 -23.81 -99.93 -26.05
C TRP A 33 -24.16 -98.72 -26.95
N THR A 34 -23.47 -98.53 -28.08
CA THR A 34 -23.80 -97.46 -29.03
C THR A 34 -25.15 -97.65 -29.73
N GLU A 35 -25.58 -98.89 -29.98
CA GLU A 35 -26.91 -99.18 -30.57
C GLU A 35 -28.03 -99.12 -29.51
N ALA A 36 -27.74 -99.47 -28.26
CA ALA A 36 -28.72 -99.41 -27.16
C ALA A 36 -28.94 -97.99 -26.64
N GLY A 37 -27.90 -97.14 -26.66
CA GLY A 37 -27.93 -95.78 -26.14
C GLY A 37 -28.08 -95.65 -24.62
N ARG A 38 -28.17 -96.77 -23.88
CA ARG A 38 -28.39 -96.82 -22.43
C ARG A 38 -27.84 -98.12 -21.80
N GLY A 39 -27.75 -98.14 -20.47
CA GLY A 39 -27.25 -99.26 -19.68
C GLY A 39 -25.73 -99.25 -19.46
N SER A 40 -25.27 -100.02 -18.48
CA SER A 40 -23.84 -100.15 -18.16
C SER A 40 -23.12 -101.07 -19.16
N ILE A 41 -21.97 -100.62 -19.66
CA ILE A 41 -21.08 -101.44 -20.52
C ILE A 41 -20.72 -102.78 -19.86
N VAL A 42 -20.63 -102.84 -18.52
CA VAL A 42 -20.35 -104.07 -17.78
C VAL A 42 -21.54 -105.04 -17.82
N ALA A 43 -22.76 -104.53 -17.68
CA ALA A 43 -23.98 -105.33 -17.82
C ALA A 43 -24.15 -105.84 -19.26
N ILE A 44 -23.89 -104.98 -20.26
CA ILE A 44 -23.90 -105.35 -21.68
C ILE A 44 -22.84 -106.41 -21.99
N ALA A 45 -21.63 -106.30 -21.44
CA ALA A 45 -20.59 -107.33 -21.58
C ALA A 45 -21.03 -108.68 -20.99
N ALA A 46 -21.70 -108.69 -19.84
CA ALA A 46 -22.23 -109.89 -19.21
C ALA A 46 -23.40 -110.52 -20.00
N GLY A 47 -24.34 -109.72 -20.51
CA GLY A 47 -25.41 -110.22 -21.38
C GLY A 47 -24.89 -110.74 -22.72
N LEU A 48 -23.90 -110.06 -23.32
CA LEU A 48 -23.22 -110.53 -24.54
C LEU A 48 -22.39 -111.80 -24.33
N GLN A 49 -22.00 -112.09 -23.09
CA GLN A 49 -21.32 -113.33 -22.73
C GLN A 49 -22.35 -114.48 -22.70
N ARG A 50 -23.47 -114.31 -21.97
CA ARG A 50 -24.59 -115.27 -21.95
C ARG A 50 -25.19 -115.51 -23.33
N TRP A 51 -25.30 -114.48 -24.16
CA TRP A 51 -25.76 -114.57 -25.55
C TRP A 51 -24.84 -115.44 -26.43
N ARG A 52 -23.51 -115.29 -26.29
CA ARG A 52 -22.53 -116.16 -26.99
C ARG A 52 -22.57 -117.60 -26.50
N GLU A 53 -22.75 -117.79 -25.19
CA GLU A 53 -22.89 -119.11 -24.58
C GLU A 53 -24.17 -119.81 -25.06
N ALA A 54 -25.31 -119.12 -25.13
CA ALA A 54 -26.57 -119.65 -25.63
C ALA A 54 -26.61 -119.92 -27.16
N ARG A 55 -25.73 -119.26 -27.94
CA ARG A 55 -25.59 -119.47 -29.39
C ARG A 55 -24.42 -120.37 -29.78
N SER A 56 -23.66 -120.88 -28.81
CA SER A 56 -22.64 -121.89 -29.07
C SER A 56 -23.32 -123.27 -29.11
N PRO A 57 -23.39 -123.97 -30.26
CA PRO A 57 -23.72 -125.39 -30.22
C PRO A 57 -22.65 -126.12 -29.38
N ASP A 58 -23.05 -127.19 -28.68
CA ASP A 58 -22.14 -128.05 -27.90
C ASP A 58 -20.85 -128.30 -28.68
N ALA A 59 -19.77 -127.67 -28.23
CA ALA A 59 -18.47 -127.86 -28.84
C ALA A 59 -18.06 -129.31 -28.56
N PRO A 60 -17.95 -130.18 -29.59
CA PRO A 60 -17.74 -131.59 -29.37
C PRO A 60 -16.46 -131.79 -28.58
N GLN A 61 -16.54 -132.68 -27.58
CA GLN A 61 -15.40 -133.16 -26.82
C GLN A 61 -14.25 -133.43 -27.79
N GLN A 62 -13.13 -132.71 -27.63
CA GLN A 62 -11.94 -132.94 -28.43
C GLN A 62 -11.51 -134.39 -28.21
N GLN A 63 -11.78 -135.24 -29.20
CA GLN A 63 -11.36 -136.62 -29.19
C GLN A 63 -9.84 -136.62 -29.10
N ALA A 64 -9.35 -137.12 -27.96
CA ALA A 64 -7.94 -137.37 -27.76
C ALA A 64 -7.46 -138.35 -28.85
N GLN A 65 -6.78 -137.82 -29.87
CA GLN A 65 -6.07 -138.64 -30.83
C GLN A 65 -4.82 -139.21 -30.14
N THR A 66 -5.05 -140.31 -29.43
CA THR A 66 -4.16 -141.48 -29.34
C THR A 66 -2.66 -141.20 -29.20
N GLY A 67 -2.16 -141.29 -27.97
CA GLY A 67 -0.80 -141.81 -27.73
C GLY A 67 0.29 -140.83 -27.35
N LEU A 68 0.12 -140.06 -26.26
CA LEU A 68 1.23 -139.59 -25.44
C LEU A 68 1.13 -140.28 -24.06
N PRO A 69 2.24 -140.77 -23.46
CA PRO A 69 2.23 -141.30 -22.10
C PRO A 69 1.84 -140.22 -21.07
N ASP A 70 1.09 -140.58 -20.03
CA ASP A 70 0.61 -139.63 -19.00
C ASP A 70 1.74 -138.82 -18.34
N ASP A 71 2.90 -139.44 -18.14
CA ASP A 71 4.14 -138.84 -17.62
C ASP A 71 4.64 -137.66 -18.50
N LEU A 72 4.41 -137.74 -19.82
CA LEU A 72 4.75 -136.65 -20.75
C LEU A 72 3.74 -135.49 -20.69
N ALA A 73 2.46 -135.78 -20.41
CA ALA A 73 1.44 -134.76 -20.24
C ALA A 73 1.64 -133.97 -18.94
N GLU A 74 1.93 -134.65 -17.82
CA GLU A 74 2.18 -133.99 -16.54
C GLU A 74 3.47 -133.16 -16.55
N THR A 75 4.53 -133.65 -17.21
CA THR A 75 5.76 -132.85 -17.39
C THR A 75 5.53 -131.62 -18.27
N LEU A 76 4.78 -131.72 -19.37
CA LEU A 76 4.42 -130.56 -20.21
C LEU A 76 3.56 -129.53 -19.46
N VAL A 77 2.58 -129.95 -18.65
CA VAL A 77 1.77 -129.04 -17.82
C VAL A 77 2.62 -128.37 -16.73
N ASN A 78 3.54 -129.09 -16.10
CA ASN A 78 4.47 -128.52 -15.11
C ASN A 78 5.46 -127.54 -15.74
N VAL A 79 5.97 -127.83 -16.95
CA VAL A 79 6.79 -126.91 -17.74
C VAL A 79 5.99 -125.66 -18.12
N ALA A 80 4.76 -125.80 -18.63
CA ALA A 80 3.88 -124.68 -18.95
C ALA A 80 3.56 -123.80 -17.73
N ARG A 81 3.30 -124.39 -16.56
CA ARG A 81 3.06 -123.64 -15.32
C ARG A 81 4.31 -122.88 -14.86
N ARG A 82 5.50 -123.50 -14.90
CA ARG A 82 6.77 -122.84 -14.56
C ARG A 82 7.10 -121.70 -15.52
N LEU A 83 6.88 -121.91 -16.81
CA LEU A 83 7.03 -120.92 -17.87
C LEU A 83 6.12 -119.70 -17.63
N TRP A 84 4.84 -119.95 -17.38
CA TRP A 84 3.85 -118.92 -17.10
C TRP A 84 4.22 -118.09 -15.87
N THR A 85 4.61 -118.72 -14.77
CA THR A 85 5.06 -118.02 -13.55
C THR A 85 6.27 -117.12 -13.84
N VAL A 86 7.36 -117.64 -14.43
CA VAL A 86 8.56 -116.82 -14.72
C VAL A 86 8.25 -115.66 -15.67
N SER A 87 7.45 -115.89 -16.72
CA SER A 87 7.01 -114.83 -17.63
C SER A 87 6.22 -113.73 -16.94
N ARG A 88 5.34 -114.13 -16.01
CA ARG A 88 4.47 -113.25 -15.26
C ARG A 88 5.28 -112.44 -14.24
N ASP A 89 6.11 -113.10 -13.44
CA ASP A 89 6.94 -112.48 -12.41
C ASP A 89 7.89 -111.44 -13.01
N GLU A 90 8.50 -111.73 -14.16
CA GLU A 90 9.38 -110.77 -14.86
C GLU A 90 8.58 -109.58 -15.44
N SER A 91 7.37 -109.83 -15.96
CA SER A 91 6.46 -108.78 -16.45
C SER A 91 5.98 -107.87 -15.32
N GLU A 92 5.61 -108.43 -14.17
CA GLU A 92 5.20 -107.71 -12.96
C GLU A 92 6.39 -106.91 -12.38
N ARG A 93 7.59 -107.51 -12.32
CA ARG A 93 8.84 -106.85 -11.87
C ARG A 93 9.17 -105.63 -12.73
N MET A 94 9.18 -105.76 -14.05
CA MET A 94 9.50 -104.66 -14.96
C MET A 94 8.41 -103.57 -14.96
N SER A 95 7.14 -103.95 -14.82
CA SER A 95 6.03 -103.00 -14.68
C SER A 95 6.13 -102.22 -13.38
N GLY A 96 6.43 -102.88 -12.25
CA GLY A 96 6.65 -102.25 -10.95
C GLY A 96 7.84 -101.29 -10.94
N GLN A 97 8.95 -101.66 -11.58
CA GLN A 97 10.11 -100.76 -11.73
C GLN A 97 9.76 -99.49 -12.53
N ARG A 98 9.04 -99.63 -13.66
CA ARG A 98 8.61 -98.47 -14.46
C ARG A 98 7.59 -97.62 -13.72
N LEU A 99 6.62 -98.21 -13.04
CA LEU A 99 5.63 -97.48 -12.24
C LEU A 99 6.31 -96.71 -11.09
N SER A 100 7.29 -97.33 -10.41
CA SER A 100 8.11 -96.65 -9.39
C SER A 100 8.86 -95.44 -9.96
N ALA A 101 9.52 -95.59 -11.11
CA ALA A 101 10.24 -94.49 -11.77
C ALA A 101 9.32 -93.36 -12.26
N VAL A 102 8.10 -93.68 -12.73
CA VAL A 102 7.08 -92.69 -13.10
C VAL A 102 6.54 -91.98 -11.85
N ASN A 103 6.25 -92.72 -10.78
CA ASN A 103 5.74 -92.16 -9.53
C ASN A 103 6.78 -91.26 -8.84
N GLN A 104 8.06 -91.63 -8.88
CA GLN A 104 9.16 -90.78 -8.40
C GLN A 104 9.23 -89.46 -9.19
N ARG A 105 9.16 -89.52 -10.54
CA ARG A 105 9.16 -88.30 -11.39
C ARG A 105 7.93 -87.43 -11.14
N LEU A 106 6.76 -88.04 -10.95
CA LEU A 106 5.54 -87.31 -10.59
C LEU A 106 5.67 -86.62 -9.23
N SER A 107 6.24 -87.31 -8.24
CA SER A 107 6.53 -86.72 -6.93
C SER A 107 7.46 -85.51 -7.04
N THR A 108 8.54 -85.62 -7.83
CA THR A 108 9.46 -84.51 -8.09
C THR A 108 8.75 -83.35 -8.80
N ALA A 109 7.97 -83.61 -9.85
CA ALA A 109 7.23 -82.56 -10.56
C ALA A 109 6.17 -81.87 -9.69
N ILE A 110 5.61 -82.55 -8.68
CA ILE A 110 4.69 -81.96 -7.69
C ILE A 110 5.47 -81.06 -6.73
N THR A 111 6.62 -81.50 -6.19
CA THR A 111 7.43 -80.66 -5.29
C THR A 111 7.95 -79.42 -6.00
N GLU A 112 8.47 -79.55 -7.21
CA GLU A 112 8.97 -78.41 -8.00
C GLU A 112 7.83 -77.43 -8.37
N ARG A 113 6.61 -77.92 -8.65
CA ARG A 113 5.42 -77.07 -8.84
C ARG A 113 5.08 -76.29 -7.59
N ASP A 114 5.11 -76.94 -6.42
CA ASP A 114 4.72 -76.32 -5.16
C ASP A 114 5.76 -75.28 -4.70
N GLU A 115 7.04 -75.53 -4.98
CA GLU A 115 8.12 -74.54 -4.86
C GLU A 115 7.90 -73.34 -5.80
N ALA A 116 7.63 -73.58 -7.08
CA ALA A 116 7.36 -72.51 -8.05
C ALA A 116 6.10 -71.69 -7.71
N LEU A 117 5.07 -72.31 -7.15
CA LEU A 117 3.87 -71.63 -6.63
C LEU A 117 4.19 -70.75 -5.41
N ALA A 118 5.06 -71.22 -4.50
CA ALA A 118 5.50 -70.43 -3.36
C ALA A 118 6.35 -69.22 -3.80
N GLU A 119 7.24 -69.37 -4.78
CA GLU A 119 7.99 -68.26 -5.37
C GLU A 119 7.08 -67.25 -6.08
N PHE A 120 6.06 -67.71 -6.82
CA PHE A 120 5.08 -66.84 -7.45
C PHE A 120 4.23 -66.06 -6.43
N GLN A 121 3.80 -66.71 -5.34
CA GLN A 121 3.08 -66.03 -4.26
C GLN A 121 3.96 -64.95 -3.59
N LYS A 122 5.20 -65.31 -3.24
CA LYS A 122 6.17 -64.39 -2.64
C LYS A 122 6.43 -63.16 -3.51
N THR A 123 6.65 -63.36 -4.81
CA THR A 123 6.88 -62.24 -5.75
C THR A 123 5.61 -61.41 -5.99
N GLY A 124 4.42 -62.01 -5.90
CA GLY A 124 3.14 -61.31 -5.84
C GLY A 124 3.02 -60.38 -4.62
N ASP A 125 3.40 -60.87 -3.44
CA ASP A 125 3.43 -60.10 -2.19
C ASP A 125 4.46 -58.97 -2.22
N GLU A 126 5.65 -59.22 -2.78
CA GLU A 126 6.68 -58.20 -3.00
C GLU A 126 6.19 -57.12 -3.97
N ALA A 127 5.54 -57.49 -5.07
CA ALA A 127 4.92 -56.53 -5.99
C ALA A 127 3.71 -55.77 -5.38
N ALA A 128 2.99 -56.38 -4.44
CA ALA A 128 1.95 -55.67 -3.66
C ALA A 128 2.57 -54.63 -2.73
N LYS A 129 3.62 -54.98 -1.97
CA LYS A 129 4.36 -54.05 -1.09
C LYS A 129 4.97 -52.89 -1.87
N SER A 130 5.60 -53.14 -3.03
CA SER A 130 6.15 -52.07 -3.86
C SER A 130 5.08 -51.14 -4.43
N ARG A 131 3.90 -51.66 -4.81
CA ARG A 131 2.76 -50.82 -5.22
C ARG A 131 2.25 -49.94 -4.08
N GLN A 132 2.20 -50.47 -2.86
CA GLN A 132 1.87 -49.68 -1.67
C GLN A 132 2.91 -48.57 -1.43
N GLN A 133 4.21 -48.90 -1.44
CA GLN A 133 5.29 -47.91 -1.29
C GLN A 133 5.23 -46.81 -2.37
N MET A 134 4.96 -47.17 -3.63
CA MET A 134 4.76 -46.19 -4.71
C MET A 134 3.52 -45.30 -4.49
N ALA A 135 2.44 -45.83 -3.93
CA ALA A 135 1.26 -45.04 -3.59
C ALA A 135 1.54 -44.07 -2.42
N GLU A 136 2.29 -44.52 -1.40
CA GLU A 136 2.71 -43.72 -0.25
C GLU A 136 3.65 -42.57 -0.69
N THR A 137 4.68 -42.84 -1.49
CA THR A 137 5.60 -41.80 -2.00
C THR A 137 4.89 -40.81 -2.93
N MET A 138 3.98 -41.27 -3.80
CA MET A 138 3.15 -40.39 -4.63
C MET A 138 2.13 -39.57 -3.83
N SER A 139 1.76 -40.00 -2.62
CA SER A 139 0.92 -39.22 -1.71
C SER A 139 1.74 -38.16 -0.97
N ALA A 140 2.92 -38.54 -0.48
CA ALA A 140 3.87 -37.62 0.16
C ALA A 140 4.33 -36.51 -0.80
N LEU A 141 4.62 -36.85 -2.06
CA LEU A 141 4.97 -35.88 -3.10
C LEU A 141 3.87 -34.83 -3.30
N ARG A 142 2.61 -35.27 -3.51
CA ARG A 142 1.47 -34.34 -3.68
C ARG A 142 1.28 -33.44 -2.47
N ALA A 143 1.44 -33.97 -1.25
CA ALA A 143 1.36 -33.18 -0.04
C ALA A 143 2.49 -32.13 0.05
N SER A 144 3.70 -32.43 -0.44
CA SER A 144 4.76 -31.42 -0.54
C SER A 144 4.46 -30.38 -1.62
N GLU A 145 4.04 -30.79 -2.82
CA GLU A 145 3.62 -29.90 -3.92
C GLU A 145 2.52 -28.92 -3.49
N GLU A 146 1.46 -29.40 -2.84
CA GLU A 146 0.39 -28.55 -2.28
C GLU A 146 0.93 -27.55 -1.24
N SER A 147 1.84 -27.98 -0.37
CA SER A 147 2.39 -27.13 0.67
C SER A 147 3.50 -26.20 0.15
N ALA A 148 4.09 -26.46 -1.01
CA ALA A 148 4.92 -25.50 -1.74
C ALA A 148 4.05 -24.45 -2.45
N ALA A 149 2.94 -24.87 -3.07
CA ALA A 149 1.97 -23.95 -3.67
C ALA A 149 1.39 -22.95 -2.66
N ARG A 150 1.01 -23.40 -1.45
CA ARG A 150 0.55 -22.52 -0.36
C ARG A 150 1.60 -21.49 0.06
N LEU A 151 2.87 -21.90 0.20
CA LEU A 151 3.96 -20.98 0.56
C LEU A 151 4.22 -19.94 -0.54
N ARG A 152 4.06 -20.30 -1.83
CA ARG A 152 4.15 -19.33 -2.94
C ARG A 152 3.00 -18.32 -2.89
N GLU A 153 1.77 -18.77 -2.65
CA GLU A 153 0.62 -17.87 -2.48
C GLU A 153 0.79 -16.93 -1.26
N GLU A 154 1.29 -17.45 -0.13
CA GLU A 154 1.63 -16.64 1.04
C GLU A 154 2.72 -15.60 0.75
N PHE A 155 3.74 -15.96 -0.03
CA PHE A 155 4.83 -15.07 -0.47
C PHE A 155 4.34 -13.98 -1.44
N ASP A 156 3.53 -14.32 -2.44
CA ASP A 156 2.93 -13.36 -3.36
C ASP A 156 2.04 -12.36 -2.60
N ALA A 157 1.24 -12.87 -1.66
CA ALA A 157 0.41 -12.04 -0.79
C ALA A 157 1.24 -11.19 0.20
N ALA A 158 2.40 -11.66 0.66
CA ALA A 158 3.32 -10.86 1.49
C ALA A 158 3.96 -9.72 0.66
N THR A 159 4.43 -10.03 -0.55
CA THR A 159 5.01 -9.08 -1.50
C THR A 159 4.01 -7.99 -1.89
N ALA A 160 2.77 -8.36 -2.22
CA ALA A 160 1.71 -7.40 -2.52
C ALA A 160 1.38 -6.47 -1.33
N ARG A 161 1.46 -6.98 -0.09
CA ARG A 161 1.30 -6.15 1.13
C ARG A 161 2.48 -5.19 1.34
N ALA A 162 3.70 -5.63 1.04
CA ALA A 162 4.89 -4.77 1.11
C ALA A 162 4.82 -3.61 0.11
N GLN A 163 4.53 -3.90 -1.18
CA GLN A 163 4.35 -2.88 -2.23
C GLN A 163 3.22 -1.88 -1.89
N ALA A 164 2.11 -2.36 -1.32
CA ALA A 164 1.03 -1.49 -0.86
C ALA A 164 1.42 -0.63 0.36
N ALA A 165 2.33 -1.11 1.22
CA ALA A 165 2.87 -0.33 2.33
C ALA A 165 3.86 0.74 1.81
N GLU A 166 4.77 0.39 0.91
CA GLU A 166 5.70 1.32 0.23
C GLU A 166 4.95 2.46 -0.46
N THR A 167 3.89 2.14 -1.22
CA THR A 167 3.05 3.14 -1.90
C THR A 167 2.45 4.14 -0.89
N ARG A 168 1.93 3.64 0.25
CA ARG A 168 1.39 4.49 1.33
C ARG A 168 2.45 5.34 2.01
N VAL A 169 3.67 4.82 2.19
CA VAL A 169 4.82 5.59 2.72
C VAL A 169 5.17 6.73 1.75
N ALA A 170 5.20 6.47 0.45
CA ALA A 170 5.47 7.49 -0.57
C ALA A 170 4.38 8.59 -0.61
N GLU A 171 3.09 8.21 -0.59
CA GLU A 171 1.97 9.15 -0.51
C GLU A 171 1.99 10.00 0.77
N ALA A 172 2.35 9.40 1.91
CA ALA A 172 2.44 10.11 3.18
C ALA A 172 3.63 11.07 3.21
N ALA A 173 4.79 10.67 2.66
CA ALA A 173 5.94 11.55 2.50
C ALA A 173 5.66 12.75 1.57
N GLN A 174 4.90 12.56 0.48
CA GLN A 174 4.44 13.65 -0.37
C GLN A 174 3.51 14.63 0.38
N ARG A 175 2.57 14.11 1.18
CA ARG A 175 1.69 14.93 2.03
C ARG A 175 2.47 15.74 3.06
N ALA A 176 3.37 15.12 3.81
CA ALA A 176 4.23 15.82 4.77
C ALA A 176 5.11 16.90 4.10
N SER A 177 5.60 16.67 2.87
CA SER A 177 6.32 17.70 2.11
C SER A 177 5.44 18.89 1.70
N ALA A 178 4.16 18.65 1.38
CA ALA A 178 3.22 19.71 1.04
C ALA A 178 2.79 20.51 2.28
N GLU A 179 2.52 19.83 3.40
CA GLU A 179 2.25 20.44 4.70
C GLU A 179 3.45 21.28 5.19
N HIS A 180 4.68 20.81 4.99
CA HIS A 180 5.88 21.56 5.33
C HIS A 180 6.01 22.86 4.51
N ALA A 181 5.79 22.79 3.20
CA ALA A 181 5.80 23.97 2.33
C ALA A 181 4.69 24.98 2.70
N GLN A 182 3.52 24.50 3.13
CA GLN A 182 2.45 25.37 3.66
C GLN A 182 2.86 26.05 4.98
N LEU A 183 3.49 25.31 5.90
CA LEU A 183 4.03 25.85 7.14
C LEU A 183 5.10 26.91 6.87
N GLU A 184 6.00 26.71 5.90
CA GLU A 184 6.98 27.74 5.52
C GLU A 184 6.30 29.00 4.96
N ALA A 185 5.27 28.85 4.13
CA ALA A 185 4.50 29.99 3.60
C ALA A 185 3.77 30.77 4.71
N VAL A 186 3.11 30.09 5.65
CA VAL A 186 2.44 30.72 6.82
C VAL A 186 3.46 31.37 7.76
N ASN A 187 4.65 30.79 7.92
CA ASN A 187 5.72 31.44 8.67
C ASN A 187 6.22 32.73 8.00
N ALA A 188 6.35 32.73 6.67
CA ALA A 188 6.78 33.91 5.92
C ALA A 188 5.76 35.05 6.04
N SER A 189 4.46 34.79 5.88
CA SER A 189 3.42 35.82 6.03
C SER A 189 3.31 36.35 7.46
N LEU A 190 3.44 35.49 8.47
CA LEU A 190 3.47 35.90 9.88
C LEU A 190 4.65 36.84 10.18
N GLU A 191 5.82 36.59 9.58
CA GLU A 191 7.01 37.41 9.76
C GLU A 191 6.91 38.74 9.00
N GLU A 192 6.25 38.76 7.85
CA GLU A 192 5.91 39.99 7.12
C GLU A 192 4.93 40.88 7.91
N GLU A 193 3.87 40.30 8.48
CA GLU A 193 2.93 40.98 9.38
C GLU A 193 3.60 41.55 10.64
N ARG A 194 4.56 40.82 11.22
CA ARG A 194 5.36 41.34 12.35
C ARG A 194 6.17 42.57 11.97
N ARG A 195 6.85 42.54 10.82
CA ARG A 195 7.61 43.70 10.31
C ARG A 195 6.72 44.88 9.99
N ALA A 196 5.54 44.63 9.39
CA ALA A 196 4.54 45.66 9.14
C ALA A 196 4.08 46.31 10.46
N LYS A 197 3.77 45.51 11.48
CA LYS A 197 3.38 45.99 12.82
C LYS A 197 4.51 46.75 13.53
N GLU A 198 5.75 46.31 13.43
CA GLU A 198 6.93 47.01 13.99
C GLU A 198 7.13 48.37 13.33
N ALA A 199 7.04 48.45 12.00
CA ALA A 199 7.10 49.70 11.25
C ALA A 199 5.96 50.66 11.62
N LEU A 200 4.73 50.14 11.77
CA LEU A 200 3.56 50.92 12.15
C LEU A 200 3.69 51.45 13.59
N ASN A 201 4.21 50.63 14.52
CA ASN A 201 4.49 51.08 15.89
C ASN A 201 5.59 52.16 15.95
N ALA A 202 6.65 52.03 15.14
CA ALA A 202 7.68 53.07 15.02
C ALA A 202 7.11 54.39 14.44
N ALA A 203 6.23 54.30 13.45
CA ALA A 203 5.54 55.46 12.89
C ALA A 203 4.62 56.15 13.92
N LEU A 204 3.93 55.38 14.77
CA LEU A 204 3.13 55.93 15.88
C LEU A 204 4.01 56.67 16.89
N SER A 205 5.13 56.08 17.34
CA SER A 205 6.05 56.77 18.26
C SER A 205 6.61 58.07 17.67
N ALA A 206 6.96 58.10 16.39
CA ALA A 206 7.38 59.33 15.71
C ALA A 206 6.26 60.40 15.67
N ARG A 207 4.99 59.99 15.56
CA ARG A 207 3.84 60.91 15.64
C ARG A 207 3.58 61.40 17.06
N ASP A 208 3.77 60.58 18.09
CA ASP A 208 3.69 61.02 19.48
C ASP A 208 4.79 62.06 19.80
N GLU A 209 6.00 61.89 19.26
CA GLU A 209 7.08 62.88 19.35
C GLU A 209 6.73 64.19 18.62
N ASP A 210 6.17 64.13 17.40
CA ASP A 210 5.68 65.31 16.67
C ASP A 210 4.57 66.04 17.45
N ILE A 211 3.62 65.31 18.04
CA ILE A 211 2.53 65.87 18.84
C ILE A 211 3.08 66.55 20.10
N ALA A 212 4.07 65.95 20.77
CA ALA A 212 4.73 66.55 21.92
C ALA A 212 5.47 67.85 21.54
N ARG A 213 6.16 67.87 20.39
CA ARG A 213 6.82 69.06 19.83
C ARG A 213 5.82 70.20 19.57
N ILE A 214 4.74 69.91 18.85
CA ILE A 214 3.68 70.88 18.52
C ILE A 214 2.98 71.39 19.79
N ALA A 215 2.77 70.53 20.80
CA ALA A 215 2.20 70.94 22.08
C ALA A 215 3.12 71.93 22.83
N GLN A 216 4.43 71.71 22.82
CA GLN A 216 5.42 72.64 23.37
C GLN A 216 5.42 73.96 22.61
N GLU A 217 5.55 73.94 21.28
CA GLU A 217 5.54 75.14 20.43
C GLU A 217 4.28 75.99 20.63
N ARG A 218 3.11 75.35 20.77
CA ARG A 218 1.84 76.00 21.10
C ARG A 218 1.87 76.68 22.47
N ASP A 219 2.42 76.02 23.48
CA ASP A 219 2.43 76.56 24.84
C ASP A 219 3.49 77.68 25.00
N GLU A 220 4.60 77.61 24.26
CA GLU A 220 5.54 78.73 24.07
C GLU A 220 4.87 79.93 23.37
N ALA A 221 4.14 79.69 22.27
CA ALA A 221 3.39 80.74 21.57
C ALA A 221 2.31 81.38 22.45
N ARG A 222 1.64 80.60 23.31
CA ARG A 222 0.69 81.12 24.32
C ARG A 222 1.37 81.98 25.38
N GLN A 223 2.58 81.61 25.83
CA GLN A 223 3.36 82.44 26.75
C GLN A 223 3.77 83.76 26.08
N GLN A 224 4.22 83.73 24.82
CA GLN A 224 4.55 84.93 24.04
C GLN A 224 3.32 85.84 23.82
N HIS A 225 2.16 85.27 23.52
CA HIS A 225 0.91 86.05 23.43
C HIS A 225 0.54 86.65 24.79
N GLY A 226 0.74 85.93 25.89
CA GLY A 226 0.52 86.42 27.25
C GLY A 226 1.41 87.61 27.62
N THR A 227 2.71 87.57 27.28
CA THR A 227 3.63 88.69 27.55
C THR A 227 3.36 89.90 26.67
N LEU A 228 3.04 89.70 25.38
CA LEU A 228 2.59 90.77 24.49
C LEU A 228 1.30 91.42 24.99
N HIS A 229 0.33 90.64 25.46
CA HIS A 229 -0.93 91.17 25.97
C HIS A 229 -0.74 91.97 27.27
N ALA A 230 0.13 91.52 28.18
CA ALA A 230 0.51 92.29 29.36
C ALA A 230 1.20 93.62 28.98
N SER A 231 2.13 93.60 28.03
CA SER A 231 2.79 94.83 27.54
C SER A 231 1.83 95.79 26.85
N LEU A 232 0.75 95.31 26.22
CA LEU A 232 -0.31 96.15 25.68
C LEU A 232 -1.14 96.78 26.80
N ALA A 233 -1.50 96.02 27.84
CA ALA A 233 -2.22 96.55 29.00
C ALA A 233 -1.43 97.65 29.74
N ASP A 234 -0.11 97.46 29.93
CA ASP A 234 0.78 98.49 30.49
C ASP A 234 0.79 99.77 29.63
N LYS A 235 0.72 99.63 28.30
CA LYS A 235 0.66 100.76 27.35
C LYS A 235 -0.69 101.45 27.36
N ASP A 236 -1.79 100.71 27.49
CA ASP A 236 -3.13 101.29 27.66
C ASP A 236 -3.24 102.08 28.98
N GLU A 237 -2.64 101.59 30.07
CA GLU A 237 -2.52 102.36 31.32
C GLU A 237 -1.69 103.65 31.16
N GLU A 238 -0.55 103.58 30.45
CA GLU A 238 0.30 104.74 30.18
C GLU A 238 -0.45 105.79 29.33
N LEU A 239 -1.17 105.34 28.29
CA LEU A 239 -2.04 106.20 27.47
C LEU A 239 -3.17 106.83 28.28
N ALA A 240 -3.80 106.08 29.20
CA ALA A 240 -4.82 106.60 30.10
C ALA A 240 -4.28 107.69 31.04
N ARG A 241 -3.06 107.52 31.58
CA ARG A 241 -2.37 108.55 32.39
C ARG A 241 -2.07 109.80 31.55
N ILE A 242 -1.49 109.65 30.37
CA ILE A 242 -1.19 110.76 29.44
C ILE A 242 -2.47 111.51 29.04
N ALA A 243 -3.58 110.80 28.82
CA ALA A 243 -4.87 111.42 28.54
C ALA A 243 -5.39 112.25 29.73
N GLY A 244 -5.25 111.75 30.96
CA GLY A 244 -5.56 112.48 32.19
C GLY A 244 -4.71 113.74 32.37
N GLU A 245 -3.38 113.62 32.23
CA GLU A 245 -2.45 114.76 32.31
C GLU A 245 -2.75 115.84 31.27
N ARG A 246 -3.09 115.43 30.04
CA ARG A 246 -3.52 116.33 28.96
C ARG A 246 -4.81 117.07 29.33
N ASP A 247 -5.78 116.39 29.91
CA ASP A 247 -7.08 117.00 30.24
C ASP A 247 -6.98 117.90 31.48
N GLU A 248 -6.11 117.59 32.45
CA GLU A 248 -5.69 118.54 33.49
C GLU A 248 -5.00 119.79 32.89
N ALA A 249 -4.09 119.60 31.94
CA ALA A 249 -3.40 120.71 31.28
C ALA A 249 -4.36 121.62 30.51
N ARG A 250 -5.40 121.04 29.88
CA ARG A 250 -6.51 121.78 29.26
C ARG A 250 -7.31 122.59 30.29
N GLN A 251 -7.71 121.98 31.41
CA GLN A 251 -8.42 122.70 32.48
C GLN A 251 -7.59 123.87 33.04
N LYS A 252 -6.28 123.67 33.25
CA LYS A 252 -5.36 124.74 33.67
C LYS A 252 -5.27 125.86 32.61
N HIS A 253 -5.23 125.51 31.32
CA HIS A 253 -5.24 126.48 30.23
C HIS A 253 -6.57 127.27 30.15
N GLU A 254 -7.71 126.60 30.32
CA GLU A 254 -9.04 127.24 30.37
C GLU A 254 -9.15 128.22 31.55
N GLN A 255 -8.68 127.82 32.74
CA GLN A 255 -8.62 128.70 33.92
C GLN A 255 -7.73 129.93 33.70
N LEU A 256 -6.54 129.75 33.10
CA LEU A 256 -5.66 130.86 32.74
C LEU A 256 -6.30 131.78 31.69
N THR A 257 -7.01 131.22 30.71
CA THR A 257 -7.71 131.99 29.67
C THR A 257 -8.85 132.83 30.26
N ALA A 258 -9.62 132.27 31.20
CA ALA A 258 -10.66 133.01 31.93
C ALA A 258 -10.07 134.14 32.79
N SER A 259 -8.98 133.87 33.53
CA SER A 259 -8.28 134.88 34.34
C SER A 259 -7.68 136.01 33.49
N LEU A 260 -7.18 135.70 32.28
CA LEU A 260 -6.74 136.70 31.31
C LEU A 260 -7.93 137.56 30.83
N ALA A 261 -9.08 136.96 30.51
CA ALA A 261 -10.27 137.70 30.09
C ALA A 261 -10.81 138.63 31.20
N ASP A 262 -10.77 138.21 32.47
CA ASP A 262 -11.11 139.07 33.61
C ASP A 262 -10.12 140.25 33.75
N LYS A 263 -8.83 140.00 33.53
CA LYS A 263 -7.79 141.05 33.54
C LYS A 263 -7.92 142.02 32.37
N ASP A 264 -8.31 141.54 31.19
CA ASP A 264 -8.60 142.40 30.03
C ASP A 264 -9.85 143.27 30.29
N GLN A 265 -10.87 142.75 30.98
CA GLN A 265 -12.00 143.58 31.44
C GLN A 265 -11.60 144.63 32.49
N GLU A 266 -10.72 144.28 33.42
CA GLU A 266 -10.19 145.23 34.42
C GLU A 266 -9.36 146.33 33.75
N LEU A 267 -8.49 145.98 32.79
CA LEU A 267 -7.73 146.94 31.98
C LEU A 267 -8.65 147.83 31.14
N ALA A 268 -9.73 147.29 30.56
CA ALA A 268 -10.72 148.07 29.82
C ALA A 268 -11.47 149.07 30.73
N ARG A 269 -11.78 148.70 31.98
CA ARG A 269 -12.34 149.63 32.97
C ARG A 269 -11.36 150.74 33.34
N ILE A 270 -10.11 150.40 33.65
CA ILE A 270 -9.06 151.37 33.98
C ILE A 270 -8.81 152.35 32.81
N ALA A 271 -8.85 151.85 31.56
CA ALA A 271 -8.77 152.71 30.38
C ALA A 271 -9.96 153.66 30.27
N GLY A 272 -11.19 153.20 30.51
CA GLY A 272 -12.38 154.04 30.57
C GLY A 272 -12.33 155.10 31.67
N GLU A 273 -11.93 154.72 32.89
CA GLU A 273 -11.75 155.64 34.02
C GLU A 273 -10.70 156.73 33.73
N ARG A 274 -9.58 156.35 33.07
CA ARG A 274 -8.57 157.31 32.59
C ARG A 274 -9.14 158.27 31.55
N ASP A 275 -9.92 157.77 30.60
CA ASP A 275 -10.47 158.59 29.52
C ASP A 275 -11.54 159.56 30.06
N GLU A 276 -12.35 159.13 31.03
CA GLU A 276 -13.21 160.03 31.82
C GLU A 276 -12.40 161.08 32.60
N ALA A 277 -11.29 160.69 33.23
CA ALA A 277 -10.44 161.61 33.96
C ALA A 277 -9.78 162.65 33.03
N HIS A 278 -9.42 162.27 31.81
CA HIS A 278 -8.97 163.20 30.77
C HIS A 278 -10.10 164.14 30.33
N GLN A 279 -11.32 163.65 30.08
CA GLN A 279 -12.47 164.52 29.77
C GLN A 279 -12.77 165.52 30.89
N ARG A 280 -12.68 165.11 32.16
CA ARG A 280 -12.81 166.03 33.32
C ARG A 280 -11.67 167.05 33.35
N HIS A 281 -10.45 166.66 32.99
CA HIS A 281 -9.32 167.58 32.87
C HIS A 281 -9.48 168.58 31.72
N GLU A 282 -9.99 168.14 30.56
CA GLU A 282 -10.33 169.03 29.44
C GLU A 282 -11.45 170.01 29.81
N GLN A 283 -12.49 169.55 30.51
CA GLN A 283 -13.57 170.41 31.03
C GLN A 283 -13.05 171.43 32.06
N LEU A 284 -12.14 171.02 32.96
CA LEU A 284 -11.48 171.93 33.88
C LEU A 284 -10.62 172.96 33.15
N ASN A 285 -9.83 172.54 32.15
CA ASN A 285 -9.05 173.44 31.29
C ASN A 285 -9.93 174.40 30.49
N ALA A 286 -11.10 173.97 30.00
CA ALA A 286 -12.06 174.86 29.36
C ALA A 286 -12.62 175.89 30.35
N SER A 287 -12.96 175.48 31.58
CA SER A 287 -13.40 176.41 32.62
C SER A 287 -12.28 177.37 33.08
N LEU A 288 -11.02 176.92 33.03
CA LEU A 288 -9.85 177.78 33.27
C LEU A 288 -9.67 178.78 32.13
N ALA A 289 -9.84 178.37 30.87
CA ALA A 289 -9.82 179.28 29.73
C ALA A 289 -10.95 180.33 29.78
N ASP A 290 -12.18 179.93 30.16
CA ASP A 290 -13.29 180.87 30.40
C ASP A 290 -12.96 181.85 31.54
N LYS A 291 -12.29 181.37 32.60
CA LYS A 291 -11.83 182.22 33.72
C LYS A 291 -10.66 183.12 33.33
N ASP A 292 -9.78 182.69 32.45
CA ASP A 292 -8.70 183.49 31.88
C ASP A 292 -9.25 184.56 30.91
N GLU A 293 -10.35 184.29 30.19
CA GLU A 293 -11.10 185.32 29.43
C GLU A 293 -11.85 186.31 30.35
N GLU A 294 -12.43 185.87 31.46
CA GLU A 294 -12.96 186.78 32.48
C GLU A 294 -11.85 187.64 33.12
N LEU A 295 -10.69 187.05 33.42
CA LEU A 295 -9.51 187.78 33.88
C LEU A 295 -8.97 188.75 32.81
N ALA A 296 -9.03 188.40 31.53
CA ALA A 296 -8.67 189.29 30.42
C ALA A 296 -9.66 190.48 30.31
N ARG A 297 -10.96 190.26 30.52
CA ARG A 297 -11.95 191.36 30.62
C ARG A 297 -11.66 192.28 31.81
N VAL A 298 -11.45 191.71 33.01
CA VAL A 298 -11.15 192.48 34.24
C VAL A 298 -9.80 193.21 34.12
N ALA A 299 -8.81 192.64 33.43
CA ALA A 299 -7.57 193.32 33.09
C ALA A 299 -7.79 194.48 32.11
N GLY A 300 -8.62 194.29 31.08
CA GLY A 300 -9.01 195.35 30.15
C GLY A 300 -9.69 196.54 30.82
N GLU A 301 -10.66 196.28 31.71
CA GLU A 301 -11.35 197.32 32.49
C GLU A 301 -10.40 198.08 33.45
N ARG A 302 -9.47 197.35 34.09
CA ARG A 302 -8.41 197.92 34.94
C ARG A 302 -7.46 198.82 34.14
N ASP A 303 -7.09 198.41 32.94
CA ASP A 303 -6.10 199.14 32.12
C ASP A 303 -6.73 200.38 31.45
N GLN A 304 -8.05 200.33 31.17
CA GLN A 304 -8.85 201.50 30.78
C GLN A 304 -8.96 202.55 31.90
N ALA A 305 -8.95 202.14 33.17
CA ALA A 305 -8.92 203.05 34.32
C ALA A 305 -7.52 203.63 34.61
N ARG A 306 -6.43 202.93 34.26
CA ARG A 306 -5.04 203.39 34.52
C ARG A 306 -4.52 204.36 33.47
N GLN A 307 -4.97 204.26 32.22
CA GLN A 307 -4.61 205.23 31.17
C GLN A 307 -5.15 206.66 31.42
N GLN A 308 -5.99 206.87 32.43
CA GLN A 308 -6.41 208.22 32.86
C GLN A 308 -5.55 208.83 33.96
N HIS A 309 -4.65 208.08 34.61
CA HIS A 309 -3.99 208.57 35.84
C HIS A 309 -2.47 208.43 35.91
N GLU A 310 -1.84 207.64 35.03
CA GLU A 310 -0.36 207.62 34.88
C GLU A 310 0.13 208.21 33.55
N ALA A 311 -0.76 208.97 32.88
CA ALA A 311 -0.45 210.31 32.38
C ALA A 311 -0.08 211.26 33.55
N LEU A 312 0.75 210.76 34.47
CA LEU A 312 1.25 211.38 35.69
C LEU A 312 2.44 210.64 36.39
N SER A 313 3.01 209.51 35.87
CA SER A 313 4.37 209.10 36.34
C SER A 313 4.78 207.59 36.42
N LEU A 314 5.91 207.19 35.80
CA LEU A 314 6.78 206.02 36.13
C LEU A 314 6.27 204.59 35.76
N ALA A 315 6.79 203.98 34.69
CA ALA A 315 8.06 203.21 34.62
C ALA A 315 7.89 201.72 35.03
N SER A 316 7.85 200.78 34.06
CA SER A 316 9.00 199.98 33.55
C SER A 316 9.32 198.76 34.45
N GLN A 317 9.69 197.55 34.01
CA GLN A 317 9.95 196.95 32.69
C GLN A 317 10.55 195.53 32.94
N GLU A 318 10.30 194.52 32.08
CA GLU A 318 11.10 193.25 31.94
C GLU A 318 11.16 192.30 33.21
N ASN A 319 11.66 191.05 33.27
CA ASN A 319 12.07 189.93 32.37
C ASN A 319 12.30 188.65 33.27
N SER A 320 12.62 187.41 32.84
CA SER A 320 12.58 186.62 31.58
C SER A 320 13.05 185.17 31.87
N GLU A 321 12.49 184.13 31.22
CA GLU A 321 13.15 182.83 30.87
C GLU A 321 13.71 181.95 32.03
N GLU A 322 14.05 180.65 31.95
CA GLU A 322 13.96 179.54 30.99
C GLU A 322 14.16 178.21 31.81
N ALA A 323 13.80 177.02 31.29
CA ALA A 323 14.58 175.77 31.50
C ALA A 323 13.96 174.51 30.83
N GLU A 324 14.76 173.91 29.96
CA GLU A 324 14.50 172.72 29.13
C GLU A 324 14.63 171.33 29.80
N ARG A 325 13.96 170.33 29.19
CA ARG A 325 14.30 168.86 29.09
C ARG A 325 14.33 168.04 30.40
N TRP A 326 13.80 166.81 30.46
CA TRP A 326 14.29 165.60 29.76
C TRP A 326 13.34 164.41 30.11
N SER A 327 12.95 163.55 29.14
CA SER A 327 13.52 162.19 28.93
C SER A 327 12.74 161.00 29.55
N LYS A 328 12.18 160.12 28.71
CA LYS A 328 12.56 158.68 28.58
C LYS A 328 11.48 157.77 27.94
N LEU A 329 11.98 156.89 27.06
CA LEU A 329 11.69 155.44 26.96
C LEU A 329 10.23 154.93 27.05
N ALA A 330 9.73 154.36 25.95
CA ALA A 330 9.31 152.95 25.89
C ALA A 330 9.10 152.49 24.43
N SER A 331 9.29 151.19 24.16
CA SER A 331 9.42 150.60 22.82
C SER A 331 8.35 149.54 22.49
N ALA A 332 8.07 149.39 21.19
CA ALA A 332 7.77 148.15 20.46
C ALA A 332 6.78 147.10 21.06
N ALA A 333 5.58 146.99 20.45
CA ALA A 333 4.75 145.77 20.46
C ALA A 333 3.68 145.72 19.33
N HIS A 334 4.08 145.82 18.06
CA HIS A 334 3.16 145.72 16.90
C HIS A 334 3.93 145.16 15.68
N ALA A 335 3.58 144.03 15.05
CA ALA A 335 2.53 143.07 15.34
C ALA A 335 2.98 141.62 15.07
N ARG A 336 2.68 140.70 15.99
CA ARG A 336 2.67 139.25 15.77
C ARG A 336 1.21 138.79 15.59
N SER A 337 0.64 138.99 14.40
CA SER A 337 -0.77 138.61 14.11
C SER A 337 -0.94 137.67 12.90
N GLN A 338 0.13 137.05 12.40
CA GLN A 338 0.09 136.16 11.24
C GLN A 338 0.56 134.72 11.57
N ALA A 339 -0.03 134.12 12.62
CA ALA A 339 0.28 132.74 13.02
C ALA A 339 -0.91 132.03 13.71
N ALA A 340 -2.13 132.17 13.17
CA ALA A 340 -3.37 131.70 13.82
C ALA A 340 -4.35 130.92 12.91
N GLU A 341 -3.91 130.38 11.77
CA GLU A 341 -4.76 129.57 10.86
C GLU A 341 -4.28 128.11 10.66
N ALA A 342 -3.19 127.69 11.30
CA ALA A 342 -2.54 126.40 11.03
C ALA A 342 -2.93 125.23 11.97
N GLN A 343 -3.86 125.41 12.91
CA GLN A 343 -4.20 124.39 13.93
C GLN A 343 -5.57 123.71 13.76
N ALA A 344 -6.35 124.07 12.72
CA ALA A 344 -7.69 123.50 12.50
C ALA A 344 -7.71 122.19 11.66
N GLY A 345 -6.61 121.84 10.98
CA GLY A 345 -6.55 120.65 10.11
C GLY A 345 -6.04 119.36 10.78
N GLU A 346 -5.23 119.49 11.84
CA GLU A 346 -4.51 118.34 12.43
C GLU A 346 -5.42 117.41 13.25
N HIS A 347 -6.49 117.96 13.85
CA HIS A 347 -7.36 117.19 14.75
C HIS A 347 -8.32 116.23 14.05
N LEU A 348 -8.65 116.45 12.76
CA LEU A 348 -9.47 115.50 11.98
C LEU A 348 -8.66 114.29 11.49
N ALA A 349 -7.36 114.47 11.18
CA ALA A 349 -6.49 113.40 10.73
C ALA A 349 -6.25 112.33 11.82
N ARG A 350 -6.17 112.74 13.10
CA ARG A 350 -5.94 111.82 14.22
C ARG A 350 -7.15 110.93 14.57
N VAL A 351 -8.38 111.33 14.19
CA VAL A 351 -9.59 110.50 14.41
C VAL A 351 -9.71 109.43 13.31
N ALA A 352 -9.46 109.79 12.05
CA ALA A 352 -9.48 108.84 10.93
C ALA A 352 -8.41 107.73 11.05
N ALA A 353 -7.25 108.02 11.66
CA ALA A 353 -6.22 107.01 11.93
C ALA A 353 -6.70 105.94 12.93
N LEU A 354 -7.35 106.36 14.03
CA LEU A 354 -7.83 105.46 15.08
C LEU A 354 -9.02 104.58 14.61
N GLU A 355 -9.85 105.07 13.69
CA GLU A 355 -10.91 104.24 13.07
C GLU A 355 -10.36 103.23 12.05
N ALA A 356 -9.19 103.50 11.44
CA ALA A 356 -8.50 102.51 10.60
C ALA A 356 -7.91 101.38 11.44
N GLU A 357 -7.16 101.72 12.50
CA GLU A 357 -6.58 100.76 13.45
C GLU A 357 -7.65 99.86 14.11
N LEU A 358 -8.81 100.41 14.46
CA LEU A 358 -9.94 99.63 15.02
C LEU A 358 -10.51 98.61 14.02
N ASN A 359 -10.55 98.93 12.73
CA ASN A 359 -11.03 98.01 11.71
C ASN A 359 -9.97 96.98 11.30
N GLU A 360 -8.69 97.34 11.33
CA GLU A 360 -7.58 96.41 11.12
C GLU A 360 -7.49 95.37 12.25
N ALA A 361 -7.68 95.78 13.52
CA ALA A 361 -7.78 94.87 14.66
C ALA A 361 -8.99 93.91 14.56
N ARG A 362 -10.13 94.38 14.01
CA ARG A 362 -11.31 93.54 13.76
C ARG A 362 -11.09 92.52 12.63
N ALA A 363 -10.37 92.91 11.58
CA ALA A 363 -9.99 92.00 10.49
C ALA A 363 -8.99 90.93 10.98
N ALA A 364 -8.00 91.32 11.80
CA ALA A 364 -7.05 90.39 12.42
C ALA A 364 -7.76 89.36 13.32
N LEU A 365 -8.71 89.79 14.16
CA LEU A 365 -9.47 88.89 15.04
C LEU A 365 -10.39 87.93 14.25
N ALA A 366 -10.90 88.34 13.09
CA ALA A 366 -11.67 87.47 12.21
C ALA A 366 -10.78 86.40 11.57
N ALA A 367 -9.60 86.79 11.06
CA ALA A 367 -8.62 85.87 10.48
C ALA A 367 -8.07 84.87 11.51
N GLU A 368 -7.83 85.29 12.76
CA GLU A 368 -7.38 84.39 13.83
C GLU A 368 -8.45 83.33 14.12
N ARG A 369 -9.73 83.70 14.21
CA ARG A 369 -10.86 82.77 14.36
C ARG A 369 -11.02 81.81 13.19
N GLU A 370 -10.82 82.26 11.96
CA GLU A 370 -10.82 81.39 10.78
C GLU A 370 -9.66 80.40 10.81
N SER A 371 -8.47 80.83 11.25
CA SER A 371 -7.31 79.94 11.42
C SER A 371 -7.50 78.95 12.58
N ALA A 372 -8.16 79.35 13.66
CA ALA A 372 -8.51 78.46 14.76
C ALA A 372 -9.52 77.38 14.32
N ALA A 373 -10.56 77.77 13.57
CA ALA A 373 -11.52 76.83 13.00
C ALA A 373 -10.87 75.84 12.00
N ALA A 374 -9.89 76.31 11.20
CA ALA A 374 -9.10 75.44 10.33
C ALA A 374 -8.26 74.42 11.12
N ARG A 375 -7.58 74.86 12.20
CA ARG A 375 -6.81 73.97 13.09
C ARG A 375 -7.71 72.94 13.79
N ASP A 376 -8.91 73.32 14.24
CA ASP A 376 -9.86 72.40 14.87
C ASP A 376 -10.38 71.35 13.86
N ALA A 377 -10.62 71.73 12.60
CA ALA A 377 -10.95 70.78 11.53
C ALA A 377 -9.78 69.83 11.19
N GLU A 378 -8.55 70.34 11.22
CA GLU A 378 -7.34 69.55 11.00
C GLU A 378 -7.12 68.55 12.16
N LEU A 379 -7.34 68.96 13.42
CA LEU A 379 -7.33 68.07 14.58
C LEU A 379 -8.45 67.00 14.52
N ALA A 380 -9.63 67.33 13.99
CA ALA A 380 -10.69 66.35 13.77
C ALA A 380 -10.30 65.28 12.74
N THR A 381 -9.73 65.68 11.60
CA THR A 381 -9.26 64.72 10.58
C THR A 381 -8.08 63.87 11.04
N GLN A 382 -7.17 64.42 11.85
CA GLN A 382 -6.12 63.64 12.53
C GLN A 382 -6.71 62.62 13.51
N ARG A 383 -7.76 62.97 14.25
CA ARG A 383 -8.44 62.06 15.18
C ARG A 383 -9.14 60.91 14.47
N ASP A 384 -9.82 61.19 13.35
CA ASP A 384 -10.44 60.17 12.49
C ASP A 384 -9.39 59.27 11.80
N HIS A 385 -8.21 59.81 11.50
CA HIS A 385 -7.10 59.01 10.99
C HIS A 385 -6.53 58.08 12.06
N ALA A 386 -6.29 58.57 13.28
CA ALA A 386 -5.87 57.75 14.42
C ALA A 386 -6.89 56.65 14.75
N GLY A 387 -8.20 56.95 14.66
CA GLY A 387 -9.27 55.95 14.80
C GLY A 387 -9.20 54.83 13.75
N ARG A 388 -8.95 55.17 12.48
CA ARG A 388 -8.75 54.18 11.40
C ARG A 388 -7.51 53.33 11.63
N VAL A 389 -6.36 53.94 11.95
CA VAL A 389 -5.11 53.22 12.22
C VAL A 389 -5.27 52.28 13.42
N GLY A 390 -6.00 52.70 14.47
CA GLY A 390 -6.36 51.82 15.59
C GLY A 390 -7.19 50.61 15.16
N GLY A 391 -8.18 50.80 14.29
CA GLY A 391 -8.99 49.71 13.72
C GLY A 391 -8.17 48.74 12.86
N GLU A 392 -7.33 49.26 11.97
CA GLU A 392 -6.42 48.47 11.13
C GLU A 392 -5.44 47.63 11.98
N LEU A 393 -4.89 48.22 13.05
CA LEU A 393 -3.97 47.54 13.96
C LEU A 393 -4.66 46.45 14.81
N GLU A 394 -5.94 46.64 15.15
CA GLU A 394 -6.75 45.63 15.84
C GLU A 394 -7.18 44.48 14.92
N GLU A 395 -7.41 44.77 13.64
CA GLU A 395 -7.69 43.75 12.60
C GLU A 395 -6.44 42.91 12.28
N ALA A 396 -5.27 43.54 12.14
CA ALA A 396 -3.98 42.86 12.00
C ALA A 396 -3.67 41.96 13.21
N ARG A 397 -4.01 42.38 14.44
CA ARG A 397 -3.89 41.54 15.65
C ARG A 397 -4.77 40.28 15.60
N LYS A 398 -5.97 40.35 15.03
CA LYS A 398 -6.83 39.17 14.81
C LYS A 398 -6.22 38.23 13.76
N GLN A 399 -5.73 38.79 12.65
CA GLN A 399 -5.11 38.01 11.57
C GLN A 399 -3.85 37.28 12.06
N ILE A 400 -2.97 37.96 12.82
CA ILE A 400 -1.80 37.32 13.46
C ILE A 400 -2.22 36.20 14.42
N SER A 401 -3.29 36.39 15.20
CA SER A 401 -3.81 35.35 16.12
C SER A 401 -4.29 34.12 15.35
N ALA A 402 -5.06 34.32 14.27
CA ALA A 402 -5.55 33.24 13.42
C ALA A 402 -4.42 32.49 12.70
N LEU A 403 -3.41 33.21 12.17
CA LEU A 403 -2.23 32.59 11.54
C LEU A 403 -1.37 31.80 12.55
N MET A 404 -1.29 32.26 13.81
CA MET A 404 -0.60 31.52 14.88
C MET A 404 -1.35 30.23 15.26
N GLU A 405 -2.68 30.26 15.29
CA GLU A 405 -3.51 29.07 15.54
C GLU A 405 -3.40 28.06 14.38
N GLN A 406 -3.55 28.53 13.14
CA GLN A 406 -3.34 27.72 11.92
C GLN A 406 -1.94 27.08 11.88
N LYS A 407 -0.89 27.82 12.25
CA LYS A 407 0.48 27.30 12.35
C LYS A 407 0.61 26.21 13.43
N ALA A 408 -0.09 26.36 14.56
CA ALA A 408 -0.06 25.37 15.63
C ALA A 408 -0.80 24.08 15.21
N GLU A 409 -1.93 24.21 14.51
CA GLU A 409 -2.67 23.09 13.92
C GLU A 409 -1.84 22.35 12.88
N GLN A 410 -1.31 23.06 11.86
CA GLN A 410 -0.46 22.48 10.83
C GLN A 410 0.82 21.84 11.41
N GLY A 411 1.40 22.41 12.48
CA GLY A 411 2.53 21.82 13.18
C GLY A 411 2.18 20.51 13.89
N ALA A 412 0.96 20.41 14.44
CA ALA A 412 0.45 19.17 15.04
C ALA A 412 0.08 18.14 13.96
N GLU A 413 -0.40 18.56 12.79
CA GLU A 413 -0.65 17.69 11.63
C GLU A 413 0.65 17.12 11.07
N LEU A 414 1.69 17.94 10.85
CA LEU A 414 3.01 17.48 10.41
C LEU A 414 3.61 16.47 11.40
N ALA A 415 3.42 16.67 12.70
CA ALA A 415 3.84 15.72 13.73
C ALA A 415 3.07 14.38 13.67
N ARG A 416 1.76 14.41 13.38
CA ARG A 416 0.96 13.20 13.14
C ARG A 416 1.39 12.50 11.85
N ALA A 417 1.53 13.22 10.75
CA ALA A 417 1.98 12.69 9.47
C ALA A 417 3.38 12.04 9.58
N SER A 418 4.31 12.67 10.30
CA SER A 418 5.63 12.09 10.59
C SER A 418 5.55 10.79 11.39
N ASN A 419 4.72 10.74 12.43
CA ASN A 419 4.48 9.51 13.21
C ASN A 419 3.82 8.41 12.36
N ASP A 420 2.86 8.76 11.51
CA ASP A 420 2.19 7.82 10.60
C ASP A 420 3.16 7.29 9.52
N ILE A 421 4.04 8.13 8.97
CA ILE A 421 5.12 7.71 8.06
C ILE A 421 6.04 6.70 8.75
N ASN A 422 6.47 6.98 9.99
CA ASN A 422 7.35 6.09 10.74
C ASN A 422 6.66 4.74 11.05
N ALA A 423 5.38 4.77 11.46
CA ALA A 423 4.61 3.55 11.72
C ALA A 423 4.31 2.75 10.44
N LEU A 424 4.08 3.41 9.30
CA LEU A 424 3.93 2.75 8.00
C LEU A 424 5.26 2.17 7.51
N ARG A 425 6.38 2.85 7.75
CA ARG A 425 7.71 2.36 7.43
C ARG A 425 8.08 1.13 8.25
N GLU A 426 7.84 1.12 9.56
CA GLU A 426 8.07 -0.06 10.41
C GLU A 426 7.20 -1.25 9.95
N ARG A 427 5.96 -0.99 9.51
CA ARG A 427 5.08 -2.01 8.89
C ARG A 427 5.58 -2.49 7.53
N ALA A 428 6.19 -1.62 6.73
CA ALA A 428 6.83 -2.01 5.46
C ALA A 428 8.07 -2.87 5.71
N GLU A 429 8.99 -2.44 6.59
CA GLU A 429 10.21 -3.18 6.94
C GLU A 429 9.90 -4.54 7.61
N THR A 430 8.81 -4.66 8.36
CA THR A 430 8.35 -5.96 8.89
C THR A 430 7.68 -6.84 7.83
N ALA A 431 6.92 -6.26 6.90
CA ALA A 431 6.39 -7.00 5.74
C ALA A 431 7.51 -7.50 4.82
N GLU A 432 8.54 -6.68 4.58
CA GLU A 432 9.74 -7.03 3.81
C GLU A 432 10.50 -8.18 4.48
N LYS A 433 10.80 -8.09 5.79
CA LYS A 433 11.44 -9.17 6.55
C LYS A 433 10.66 -10.49 6.43
N ASN A 434 9.33 -10.43 6.62
CA ASN A 434 8.46 -11.60 6.48
C ASN A 434 8.49 -12.16 5.04
N ALA A 435 8.52 -11.32 4.01
CA ALA A 435 8.66 -11.75 2.62
C ALA A 435 10.04 -12.37 2.36
N THR A 436 11.14 -11.83 2.91
CA THR A 436 12.47 -12.44 2.78
C THR A 436 12.61 -13.76 3.52
N ASP A 437 11.99 -13.91 4.69
CA ASP A 437 11.95 -15.18 5.42
C ASP A 437 11.09 -16.23 4.69
N LEU A 438 9.97 -15.83 4.08
CA LEU A 438 9.16 -16.70 3.22
C LEU A 438 9.92 -17.09 1.94
N ALA A 439 10.61 -16.16 1.28
CA ALA A 439 11.46 -16.45 0.12
C ALA A 439 12.58 -17.42 0.48
N LYS A 440 13.25 -17.22 1.63
CA LYS A 440 14.27 -18.14 2.12
C LYS A 440 13.71 -19.53 2.39
N ARG A 441 12.57 -19.63 3.08
CA ARG A 441 11.89 -20.91 3.32
C ARG A 441 11.43 -21.59 2.03
N LEU A 442 10.97 -20.82 1.04
CA LEU A 442 10.64 -21.33 -0.29
C LEU A 442 11.86 -21.90 -0.98
N VAL A 443 12.99 -21.19 -1.01
CA VAL A 443 14.23 -21.69 -1.63
C VAL A 443 14.79 -22.92 -0.90
N GLU A 444 14.84 -22.89 0.43
CA GLU A 444 15.28 -24.03 1.24
C GLU A 444 14.38 -25.26 1.03
N LYS A 445 13.07 -25.04 0.91
CA LYS A 445 12.10 -26.10 0.67
C LYS A 445 12.14 -26.61 -0.77
N GLU A 446 12.19 -25.73 -1.77
CA GLU A 446 12.28 -26.13 -3.18
C GLU A 446 13.56 -26.92 -3.45
N GLN A 447 14.70 -26.54 -2.85
CA GLN A 447 15.95 -27.30 -2.94
C GLN A 447 15.88 -28.65 -2.20
N GLY A 448 15.18 -28.71 -1.07
CA GLY A 448 14.90 -29.95 -0.36
C GLY A 448 14.01 -30.88 -1.18
N ASP A 449 12.83 -30.39 -1.59
CA ASP A 449 11.84 -31.09 -2.40
C ASP A 449 12.42 -31.56 -3.73
N GLU A 450 13.24 -30.76 -4.44
CA GLU A 450 13.87 -31.15 -5.71
C GLU A 450 14.93 -32.25 -5.52
N SER A 451 15.71 -32.19 -4.43
CA SER A 451 16.66 -33.25 -4.06
C SER A 451 15.95 -34.54 -3.67
N GLU A 452 14.90 -34.45 -2.86
CA GLU A 452 14.06 -35.58 -2.46
C GLU A 452 13.33 -36.18 -3.66
N LEU A 453 12.72 -35.37 -4.54
CA LEU A 453 12.15 -35.78 -5.82
C LEU A 453 13.15 -36.52 -6.69
N ALA A 454 14.35 -35.97 -6.89
CA ALA A 454 15.38 -36.62 -7.70
C ALA A 454 15.83 -37.96 -7.08
N SER A 455 15.84 -38.07 -5.75
CA SER A 455 16.15 -39.32 -5.04
C SER A 455 15.03 -40.37 -5.18
N LEU A 456 13.77 -39.95 -4.97
CA LEU A 456 12.58 -40.78 -5.08
C LEU A 456 12.34 -41.23 -6.51
N GLN A 457 12.53 -40.35 -7.50
CA GLN A 457 12.42 -40.69 -8.92
C GLN A 457 13.49 -41.71 -9.35
N ARG A 458 14.74 -41.57 -8.87
CA ARG A 458 15.79 -42.58 -9.07
C ARG A 458 15.44 -43.91 -8.39
N GLN A 459 14.90 -43.87 -7.17
CA GLN A 459 14.48 -45.06 -6.42
C GLN A 459 13.32 -45.78 -7.11
N VAL A 460 12.27 -45.07 -7.54
CA VAL A 460 11.13 -45.61 -8.28
C VAL A 460 11.56 -46.15 -9.63
N ALA A 461 12.45 -45.47 -10.36
CA ALA A 461 12.99 -45.98 -11.63
C ALA A 461 13.84 -47.25 -11.43
N ALA A 462 14.65 -47.31 -10.37
CA ALA A 462 15.43 -48.49 -10.02
C ALA A 462 14.54 -49.67 -9.59
N GLN A 463 13.52 -49.42 -8.75
CA GLN A 463 12.53 -50.42 -8.36
C GLN A 463 11.73 -50.92 -9.58
N ALA A 464 11.20 -50.03 -10.43
CA ALA A 464 10.48 -50.40 -11.64
C ALA A 464 11.34 -51.27 -12.58
N LYS A 465 12.63 -50.94 -12.74
CA LYS A 465 13.58 -51.74 -13.52
C LYS A 465 13.86 -53.11 -12.89
N ALA A 466 13.99 -53.18 -11.56
CA ALA A 466 14.14 -54.43 -10.83
C ALA A 466 12.88 -55.32 -10.93
N HIS A 467 11.69 -54.72 -10.83
CA HIS A 467 10.41 -55.43 -10.98
C HIS A 467 10.18 -55.91 -12.40
N SER A 468 10.46 -55.09 -13.43
CA SER A 468 10.41 -55.55 -14.84
C SER A 468 11.26 -56.80 -15.02
N LYS A 469 12.52 -56.75 -14.56
CA LYS A 469 13.42 -57.90 -14.63
C LYS A 469 12.86 -59.11 -13.88
N ALA A 470 12.35 -58.94 -12.65
CA ALA A 470 11.76 -60.04 -11.89
C ALA A 470 10.52 -60.65 -12.58
N TYR A 471 9.68 -59.83 -13.22
CA TYR A 471 8.56 -60.30 -14.04
C TYR A 471 9.02 -61.02 -15.30
N ASP A 472 10.08 -60.55 -15.97
CA ASP A 472 10.67 -61.20 -17.14
C ASP A 472 11.31 -62.55 -16.75
N ASP A 473 12.02 -62.62 -15.62
CA ASP A 473 12.61 -63.85 -15.06
C ASP A 473 11.51 -64.86 -14.64
N LEU A 474 10.45 -64.41 -13.96
CA LEU A 474 9.26 -65.23 -13.63
C LEU A 474 8.55 -65.75 -14.88
N ARG A 475 8.42 -64.91 -15.90
CA ARG A 475 7.81 -65.28 -17.18
C ARG A 475 8.65 -66.34 -17.90
N ALA A 476 9.96 -66.17 -17.94
CA ALA A 476 10.87 -67.17 -18.51
C ALA A 476 10.79 -68.51 -17.74
N ASN A 477 10.70 -68.48 -16.41
CA ASN A 477 10.48 -69.66 -15.58
C ASN A 477 9.11 -70.32 -15.90
N ALA A 478 8.04 -69.54 -15.99
CA ALA A 478 6.71 -70.05 -16.38
C ALA A 478 6.68 -70.66 -17.80
N GLU A 479 7.39 -70.07 -18.77
CA GLU A 479 7.55 -70.61 -20.11
C GLU A 479 8.37 -71.93 -20.12
N GLN A 480 9.37 -72.07 -19.24
CA GLN A 480 10.08 -73.33 -18.98
C GLN A 480 9.15 -74.38 -18.35
N TRP A 481 8.33 -74.02 -17.35
CA TRP A 481 7.34 -74.90 -16.73
C TRP A 481 6.30 -75.42 -17.71
N VAL A 482 5.76 -74.56 -18.58
CA VAL A 482 4.83 -74.96 -19.64
C VAL A 482 5.52 -75.94 -20.62
N THR A 483 6.78 -75.71 -20.94
CA THR A 483 7.57 -76.60 -21.82
C THR A 483 7.82 -77.96 -21.17
N TYR A 484 8.23 -77.98 -19.90
CA TYR A 484 8.45 -79.21 -19.14
C TYR A 484 7.16 -80.01 -18.93
N ALA A 485 6.05 -79.34 -18.58
CA ALA A 485 4.74 -79.98 -18.46
C ALA A 485 4.26 -80.59 -19.79
N LYS A 486 4.55 -79.93 -20.92
CA LYS A 486 4.25 -80.44 -22.26
C LYS A 486 5.09 -81.67 -22.63
N ASP A 487 6.39 -81.67 -22.33
CA ASP A 487 7.28 -82.82 -22.52
C ASP A 487 6.89 -83.99 -21.58
N LEU A 488 6.63 -83.72 -20.29
CA LEU A 488 6.18 -84.72 -19.33
C LEU A 488 4.85 -85.35 -19.79
N ARG A 489 3.89 -84.54 -20.26
CA ARG A 489 2.64 -85.04 -20.85
C ARG A 489 2.91 -85.91 -22.07
N GLN A 490 3.73 -85.45 -23.02
CA GLN A 490 4.07 -86.22 -24.21
C GLN A 490 4.76 -87.56 -23.86
N ARG A 491 5.61 -87.57 -22.84
CA ARG A 491 6.26 -88.78 -22.32
C ARG A 491 5.28 -89.72 -21.62
N LEU A 492 4.29 -89.21 -20.89
CA LEU A 492 3.20 -90.00 -20.31
C LEU A 492 2.27 -90.57 -21.38
N ASP A 493 1.92 -89.78 -22.40
CA ASP A 493 1.13 -90.21 -23.55
C ASP A 493 1.83 -91.31 -24.35
N VAL A 494 3.17 -91.27 -24.47
CA VAL A 494 4.00 -92.34 -25.05
C VAL A 494 4.14 -93.53 -24.10
N ALA A 495 4.33 -93.30 -22.79
CA ALA A 495 4.40 -94.33 -21.77
C ALA A 495 3.03 -94.94 -21.39
N ASN A 496 1.99 -94.65 -22.18
CA ASN A 496 0.65 -95.20 -22.00
C ASN A 496 0.65 -96.72 -21.89
N GLU A 497 -0.41 -97.22 -21.26
CA GLU A 497 -0.69 -98.63 -20.98
C GLU A 497 -0.36 -99.57 -22.14
N LYS A 498 -0.58 -99.15 -23.39
CA LYS A 498 -0.25 -99.90 -24.61
C LYS A 498 1.25 -100.20 -24.78
N ILE A 499 2.16 -99.25 -24.53
CA ILE A 499 3.61 -99.51 -24.63
C ILE A 499 4.09 -100.29 -23.41
N LEU A 500 3.59 -100.01 -22.21
CA LEU A 500 3.90 -100.80 -21.01
C LEU A 500 3.47 -102.26 -21.19
N PHE A 501 2.27 -102.51 -21.70
CA PHE A 501 1.76 -103.85 -21.98
C PHE A 501 2.52 -104.55 -23.10
N ILE A 502 2.85 -103.86 -24.21
CA ILE A 502 3.64 -104.44 -25.31
C ILE A 502 5.06 -104.76 -24.83
N ASP A 503 5.72 -103.90 -24.05
CA ASP A 503 7.06 -104.15 -23.52
C ASP A 503 7.04 -105.29 -22.51
N ALA A 504 6.16 -105.26 -21.50
CA ALA A 504 6.01 -106.32 -20.51
C ALA A 504 5.72 -107.67 -21.20
N ARG A 505 4.77 -107.70 -22.14
CA ARG A 505 4.50 -108.88 -22.98
C ARG A 505 5.73 -109.32 -23.75
N SER A 506 6.48 -108.42 -24.39
CA SER A 506 7.67 -108.81 -25.18
C SER A 506 8.79 -109.36 -24.28
N THR A 507 8.97 -108.82 -23.08
CA THR A 507 9.92 -109.34 -22.09
C THR A 507 9.48 -110.69 -21.55
N GLY A 508 8.18 -110.86 -21.26
CA GLY A 508 7.58 -112.14 -20.93
C GLY A 508 7.77 -113.18 -22.05
N GLU A 509 7.49 -112.83 -23.31
CA GLU A 509 7.75 -113.68 -24.47
C GLU A 509 9.24 -114.05 -24.60
N VAL A 510 10.18 -113.14 -24.34
CA VAL A 510 11.63 -113.45 -24.37
C VAL A 510 12.03 -114.33 -23.18
N ALA A 511 11.47 -114.12 -21.99
CA ALA A 511 11.69 -114.98 -20.82
C ALA A 511 11.12 -116.39 -21.04
N LEU A 512 9.92 -116.49 -21.62
CA LEU A 512 9.31 -117.74 -22.08
C LEU A 512 10.21 -118.45 -23.09
N MET A 513 10.70 -117.75 -24.13
CA MET A 513 11.59 -118.35 -25.14
C MET A 513 12.90 -118.86 -24.54
N ARG A 514 13.54 -118.08 -23.66
CA ARG A 514 14.76 -118.49 -22.96
C ARG A 514 14.53 -119.69 -22.04
N ARG A 515 13.39 -119.75 -21.35
CA ARG A 515 13.07 -120.86 -20.45
C ARG A 515 12.54 -122.09 -21.21
N LEU A 516 11.84 -121.92 -22.33
CA LEU A 516 11.47 -122.99 -23.26
C LEU A 516 12.72 -123.66 -23.81
N ALA A 517 13.74 -122.90 -24.20
CA ALA A 517 15.03 -123.45 -24.60
C ALA A 517 15.66 -124.32 -23.50
N VAL A 518 15.67 -123.86 -22.25
CA VAL A 518 16.23 -124.61 -21.10
C VAL A 518 15.41 -125.86 -20.75
N GLU A 519 14.07 -125.84 -20.84
CA GLU A 519 13.25 -127.04 -20.60
C GLU A 519 13.26 -127.99 -21.82
N LEU A 520 13.47 -127.49 -23.05
CA LEU A 520 13.72 -128.32 -24.24
C LEU A 520 15.08 -129.03 -24.17
N GLU A 521 16.14 -128.32 -23.75
CA GLU A 521 17.46 -128.90 -23.47
C GLU A 521 17.36 -130.05 -22.45
N ARG A 522 16.51 -129.88 -21.43
CA ARG A 522 16.24 -130.89 -20.40
C ARG A 522 15.42 -132.09 -20.88
N LEU A 523 14.51 -131.91 -21.84
CA LEU A 523 13.62 -132.96 -22.34
C LEU A 523 14.16 -133.69 -23.59
N LYS A 524 14.91 -133.00 -24.45
CA LYS A 524 15.46 -133.54 -25.70
C LYS A 524 16.69 -132.73 -26.16
N PRO A 525 17.90 -133.07 -25.71
CA PRO A 525 19.11 -132.27 -25.96
C PRO A 525 19.50 -132.17 -27.45
N ASP A 526 19.16 -133.18 -28.27
CA ASP A 526 19.47 -133.22 -29.71
C ASP A 526 18.48 -132.41 -30.58
N HIS A 527 17.59 -131.61 -29.99
CA HIS A 527 16.62 -130.82 -30.73
C HIS A 527 17.26 -129.56 -31.35
N GLU A 528 16.93 -129.21 -32.59
CA GLU A 528 17.55 -128.08 -33.31
C GLU A 528 17.48 -126.74 -32.54
N LEU A 529 16.41 -126.53 -31.76
CA LEU A 529 16.23 -125.36 -30.88
C LEU A 529 17.16 -125.32 -29.64
N VAL A 530 17.96 -126.36 -29.38
CA VAL A 530 19.00 -126.38 -28.33
C VAL A 530 20.33 -125.84 -28.88
N LEU A 531 20.56 -125.91 -30.20
CA LEU A 531 21.76 -125.39 -30.84
C LEU A 531 21.81 -123.86 -30.72
N ARG A 532 22.90 -123.36 -30.12
CA ARG A 532 23.07 -121.93 -29.76
C ARG A 532 22.94 -120.98 -30.95
N GLU A 533 23.40 -121.39 -32.13
CA GLU A 533 23.28 -120.60 -33.37
C GLU A 533 21.82 -120.51 -33.86
N ALA A 534 21.06 -121.61 -33.79
CA ALA A 534 19.64 -121.61 -34.13
C ALA A 534 18.82 -120.76 -33.15
N GLN A 535 19.14 -120.82 -31.85
CA GLN A 535 18.56 -119.93 -30.84
C GLN A 535 18.88 -118.47 -31.12
N GLN A 536 20.16 -118.13 -31.36
CA GLN A 536 20.59 -116.76 -31.65
C GLN A 536 19.92 -116.20 -32.91
N LYS A 537 19.81 -117.01 -33.97
CA LYS A 537 19.13 -116.62 -35.20
C LYS A 537 17.63 -116.42 -34.98
N LEU A 538 16.93 -117.36 -34.36
CA LEU A 538 15.49 -117.24 -34.09
C LEU A 538 15.15 -116.06 -33.16
N ILE A 539 15.97 -115.84 -32.12
CA ILE A 539 15.83 -114.70 -31.22
C ILE A 539 16.15 -113.39 -31.96
N GLY A 540 17.17 -113.37 -32.81
CA GLY A 540 17.55 -112.22 -33.63
C GLY A 540 16.46 -111.85 -34.64
N ASP A 541 15.89 -112.82 -35.34
CA ASP A 541 14.80 -112.65 -36.30
C ASP A 541 13.52 -112.16 -35.61
N LYS A 542 13.17 -112.73 -34.43
CA LYS A 542 12.00 -112.26 -33.66
C LYS A 542 12.22 -110.85 -33.10
N MET A 543 13.44 -110.52 -32.63
CA MET A 543 13.78 -109.16 -32.23
C MET A 543 13.73 -108.19 -33.42
N ALA A 544 14.22 -108.57 -34.60
CA ALA A 544 14.15 -107.73 -35.80
C ALA A 544 12.71 -107.44 -36.21
N GLN A 545 11.83 -108.45 -36.20
CA GLN A 545 10.42 -108.28 -36.50
C GLN A 545 9.70 -107.39 -35.48
N GLN A 546 10.00 -107.54 -34.18
CA GLN A 546 9.39 -106.74 -33.12
C GLN A 546 9.94 -105.30 -33.05
N LEU A 547 11.22 -105.09 -33.35
CA LEU A 547 11.81 -103.76 -33.47
C LEU A 547 11.25 -103.05 -34.70
N ALA A 548 11.03 -103.75 -35.82
CA ALA A 548 10.37 -103.18 -36.99
C ALA A 548 8.94 -102.72 -36.68
N GLN A 549 8.17 -103.49 -35.88
CA GLN A 549 6.85 -103.06 -35.38
C GLN A 549 6.92 -101.83 -34.45
N LYS A 550 8.07 -101.55 -33.85
CA LYS A 550 8.33 -100.34 -33.03
C LYS A 550 8.99 -99.19 -33.84
N GLY A 551 9.20 -99.35 -35.15
CA GLY A 551 9.82 -98.35 -36.02
C GLY A 551 11.36 -98.38 -36.06
N TYR A 552 11.99 -99.51 -35.76
CA TYR A 552 13.45 -99.68 -35.73
C TYR A 552 13.89 -100.88 -36.57
N ARG A 553 14.97 -100.74 -37.34
CA ARG A 553 15.58 -101.83 -38.10
C ARG A 553 16.75 -102.40 -37.32
N TYR A 554 16.66 -103.67 -36.96
CA TYR A 554 17.73 -104.44 -36.33
C TYR A 554 18.46 -105.26 -37.38
N ASP A 555 19.79 -105.23 -37.36
CA ASP A 555 20.61 -106.18 -38.09
C ASP A 555 21.10 -107.27 -37.12
N PRO A 556 20.61 -108.51 -37.23
CA PRO A 556 20.99 -109.59 -36.32
C PRO A 556 22.45 -110.06 -36.50
N ALA A 557 23.13 -109.71 -37.59
CA ALA A 557 24.54 -110.07 -37.81
C ALA A 557 25.51 -109.12 -37.10
N THR A 558 25.17 -107.83 -37.00
CA THR A 558 26.00 -106.79 -36.35
C THR A 558 25.49 -106.34 -34.99
N ALA A 559 24.29 -106.79 -34.59
CA ALA A 559 23.56 -106.37 -33.39
C ALA A 559 23.26 -104.85 -33.32
N VAL A 560 23.36 -104.14 -34.45
CA VAL A 560 23.06 -102.70 -34.53
C VAL A 560 21.56 -102.47 -34.71
N MET A 561 21.01 -101.56 -33.92
CA MET A 561 19.66 -101.01 -34.11
C MET A 561 19.76 -99.63 -34.76
N SER A 562 19.06 -99.45 -35.88
CA SER A 562 18.85 -98.17 -36.54
C SER A 562 17.38 -97.79 -36.45
N LYS A 563 17.06 -96.49 -36.40
CA LYS A 563 15.67 -96.03 -36.49
C LYS A 563 15.24 -96.09 -37.95
N ILE A 564 14.03 -96.55 -38.22
CA ILE A 564 13.45 -96.45 -39.56
C ILE A 564 13.01 -94.98 -39.70
N GLU A 565 13.76 -94.20 -40.47
CA GLU A 565 13.41 -92.82 -40.76
C GLU A 565 12.19 -92.78 -41.70
N THR A 566 11.17 -92.03 -41.27
CA THR A 566 9.95 -91.67 -42.00
C THR A 566 9.67 -90.19 -41.76
#